data_AF-A0A094BZC7-F1
#
_entry.id   AF-A0A094BZC7-F1
#
_cell.length_a   1.000
_cell.length_b   1.000
_cell.length_c   1.000
_cell.angle_alpha   90.00
_cell.angle_beta   90.00
_cell.angle_gamma   90.00
#
_symmetry.space_group_name_H-M   'P 1'
#
loop_
_entity.id
_entity.type
_entity.pdbx_description
1 polymer ?
#
loop_
_entity_poly.entity_id
_entity_poly.type
_entity_poly.pdbx_seq_one_letter_code
_entity_poly.pdbx_strand_id
1 'polypeptide(L)'
;MKLSLVTSVLVALASAAAVPGATHETERVPVPEGYFESHVGSVGFTVVPSAPVKMAARAITHFYACINADFKPACQNFEVNTGGCYNFQGNWNDAISSIGPDKGTTCTLWYDSNCSGRSVVNIINPGIWNLGDFNFNDVASSVKCV
;
A
#
# COMPACT_ATOMS: atom_id res chain seq x y z
N MET A 1 41.54 49.92 -13.85
CA MET A 1 41.82 48.51 -14.22
C MET A 1 40.47 47.89 -14.57
N LYS A 2 40.22 47.64 -15.86
CA LYS A 2 40.28 46.31 -16.51
C LYS A 2 39.09 45.43 -16.07
N LEU A 3 38.07 45.35 -16.94
CA LEU A 3 37.78 44.19 -17.83
C LEU A 3 37.18 43.04 -17.02
N SER A 4 35.92 42.67 -17.26
CA SER A 4 35.51 41.52 -18.11
C SER A 4 34.36 40.83 -17.37
N LEU A 5 33.46 40.00 -17.87
CA LEU A 5 33.10 39.35 -19.14
C LEU A 5 31.71 38.75 -18.79
N VAL A 6 30.63 39.03 -19.52
CA VAL A 6 30.00 38.13 -20.51
C VAL A 6 29.24 36.91 -19.95
N THR A 7 28.07 36.66 -20.56
CA THR A 7 27.25 35.41 -20.60
C THR A 7 26.46 35.04 -19.33
N SER A 8 25.20 34.61 -19.38
CA SER A 8 24.55 33.73 -20.37
C SER A 8 23.05 34.00 -20.52
N VAL A 9 22.60 33.90 -21.77
CA VAL A 9 21.22 33.61 -22.17
C VAL A 9 20.81 32.28 -21.55
N LEU A 10 19.82 32.28 -20.66
CA LEU A 10 19.11 31.06 -20.28
C LEU A 10 17.89 30.91 -21.18
N VAL A 11 18.01 29.95 -22.09
CA VAL A 11 16.97 29.44 -22.98
C VAL A 11 15.75 29.01 -22.15
N ALA A 12 14.60 29.61 -22.43
CA ALA A 12 13.32 29.08 -21.96
C ALA A 12 13.03 27.78 -22.71
N LEU A 13 13.28 26.64 -22.07
CA LEU A 13 12.77 25.34 -22.51
C LEU A 13 11.28 25.29 -22.21
N ALA A 14 10.46 25.71 -23.17
CA ALA A 14 9.04 25.39 -23.21
C ALA A 14 8.92 23.90 -23.54
N SER A 15 8.88 23.04 -22.52
CA SER A 15 8.45 21.66 -22.66
C SER A 15 6.93 21.65 -22.85
N ALA A 16 6.50 21.57 -24.11
CA ALA A 16 5.14 21.26 -24.46
C ALA A 16 4.79 19.81 -24.09
N ALA A 17 3.62 19.67 -23.47
CA ALA A 17 2.72 18.51 -23.49
C ALA A 17 3.26 17.15 -22.99
N ALA A 18 2.81 16.80 -21.79
CA ALA A 18 2.04 15.57 -21.59
C ALA A 18 1.09 15.83 -20.42
N VAL A 19 -0.21 15.97 -20.69
CA VAL A 19 -1.23 15.83 -19.64
C VAL A 19 -1.25 14.33 -19.34
N PRO A 20 -0.72 13.85 -18.21
CA PRO A 20 -0.77 12.44 -17.90
C PRO A 20 -2.21 12.12 -17.55
N GLY A 21 -2.85 11.34 -18.42
CA GLY A 21 -4.07 10.58 -18.18
C GLY A 21 -5.06 11.21 -17.21
N ALA A 22 -6.10 11.84 -17.75
CA ALA A 22 -7.41 11.70 -17.13
C ALA A 22 -7.66 10.18 -17.01
N THR A 23 -7.39 9.61 -15.84
CA THR A 23 -7.99 8.35 -15.46
C THR A 23 -9.48 8.60 -15.54
N HIS A 24 -10.14 8.04 -16.55
CA HIS A 24 -11.58 7.86 -16.50
C HIS A 24 -11.83 6.88 -15.35
N GLU A 25 -11.91 7.42 -14.13
CA GLU A 25 -12.46 6.71 -13.01
C GLU A 25 -13.89 6.38 -13.41
N THR A 26 -14.12 5.10 -13.67
CA THR A 26 -15.45 4.62 -13.99
C THR A 26 -16.22 4.64 -12.69
N GLU A 27 -16.82 5.79 -12.35
CA GLU A 27 -17.71 5.90 -11.21
C GLU A 27 -18.94 5.04 -11.48
N ARG A 28 -19.02 3.90 -10.77
CA ARG A 28 -20.19 3.03 -10.81
C ARG A 28 -21.21 3.59 -9.83
N VAL A 29 -22.13 4.39 -10.36
CA VAL A 29 -23.30 4.82 -9.60
C VAL A 29 -24.22 3.61 -9.41
N PRO A 30 -24.51 3.19 -8.15
CA PRO A 30 -25.49 2.13 -7.90
C PRO A 30 -26.85 2.60 -8.40
N VAL A 31 -27.41 1.89 -9.38
CA VAL A 31 -28.71 2.25 -9.93
C VAL A 31 -29.79 1.56 -9.09
N PRO A 32 -30.77 2.31 -8.53
CA PRO A 32 -31.90 1.72 -7.82
C PRO A 32 -32.67 0.73 -8.70
N GLU A 33 -33.22 -0.32 -8.10
CA GLU A 33 -34.10 -1.25 -8.81
C GLU A 33 -35.27 -0.46 -9.45
N GLY A 34 -35.44 -0.58 -10.77
CA GLY A 34 -36.52 0.07 -11.53
C GLY A 34 -36.14 1.30 -12.39
N TYR A 35 -34.91 1.83 -12.31
CA TYR A 35 -34.52 3.03 -13.09
C TYR A 35 -34.50 2.82 -14.62
N PHE A 36 -34.36 1.58 -15.09
CA PHE A 36 -34.16 1.27 -16.50
C PHE A 36 -35.46 1.12 -17.31
N GLU A 37 -36.63 1.04 -16.67
CA GLU A 37 -37.88 0.75 -17.37
C GLU A 37 -38.48 1.94 -18.14
N SER A 38 -37.97 3.17 -17.95
CA SER A 38 -38.63 4.39 -18.45
C SER A 38 -38.04 4.99 -19.74
N HIS A 39 -36.78 4.71 -20.12
CA HIS A 39 -36.09 5.52 -21.16
C HIS A 39 -35.42 4.75 -22.30
N VAL A 40 -35.42 3.42 -22.27
CA VAL A 40 -34.85 2.63 -23.36
C VAL A 40 -35.99 1.98 -24.13
N GLY A 41 -36.56 2.73 -25.08
CA GLY A 41 -37.38 2.14 -26.14
C GLY A 41 -36.59 1.04 -26.86
N SER A 42 -37.31 0.05 -27.41
CA SER A 42 -36.82 -1.21 -27.97
C SER A 42 -35.57 -1.08 -28.87
N VAL A 43 -34.39 -0.98 -28.26
CA VAL A 43 -33.11 -1.24 -28.91
C VAL A 43 -32.76 -2.67 -28.52
N GLY A 44 -32.48 -3.52 -29.51
CA GLY A 44 -32.21 -4.94 -29.36
C GLY A 44 -30.89 -5.22 -28.65
N PHE A 45 -30.74 -4.75 -27.41
CA PHE A 45 -29.58 -4.96 -26.56
C PHE A 45 -29.99 -5.89 -25.41
N THR A 46 -29.50 -7.12 -25.47
CA THR A 46 -29.73 -8.13 -24.43
C THR A 46 -28.75 -7.89 -23.28
N VAL A 47 -29.25 -7.42 -22.14
CA VAL A 47 -28.44 -7.29 -20.92
C VAL A 47 -28.23 -8.69 -20.34
N VAL A 48 -26.98 -9.16 -20.35
CA VAL A 48 -26.63 -10.44 -19.72
C VAL A 48 -26.23 -10.15 -18.28
N PRO A 49 -26.82 -10.82 -17.26
CA PRO A 49 -26.38 -10.65 -15.88
C PRO A 49 -24.90 -11.04 -15.78
N SER A 50 -24.07 -10.14 -15.25
CA SER A 50 -22.67 -10.46 -15.01
C SER A 50 -22.58 -11.60 -13.98
N ALA A 51 -21.87 -12.67 -14.32
CA ALA A 51 -21.61 -13.73 -13.35
C ALA A 51 -20.96 -13.13 -12.09
N PRO A 52 -21.34 -13.59 -10.88
CA PRO A 52 -20.73 -13.09 -9.66
C PRO A 52 -19.23 -13.37 -9.70
N VAL A 53 -18.41 -12.32 -9.53
CA VAL A 53 -16.97 -12.47 -9.43
C VAL A 53 -16.69 -13.31 -8.18
N LYS A 54 -16.14 -14.52 -8.35
CA LYS A 54 -15.62 -15.32 -7.25
C LYS A 54 -14.40 -14.59 -6.68
N MET A 55 -14.63 -13.72 -5.69
CA MET A 55 -13.56 -13.16 -4.87
C MET A 55 -12.93 -14.34 -4.12
N ALA A 56 -11.72 -14.75 -4.50
CA ALA A 56 -10.97 -15.72 -3.71
C ALA A 56 -10.76 -15.13 -2.31
N ALA A 57 -11.15 -15.87 -1.27
CA ALA A 57 -10.77 -15.52 0.09
C ALA A 57 -9.24 -15.47 0.15
N ARG A 58 -8.68 -14.36 0.65
CA ARG A 58 -7.24 -14.29 0.88
C ARG A 58 -6.89 -15.28 1.98
N ALA A 59 -5.81 -16.03 1.79
CA ALA A 59 -5.26 -16.84 2.86
C ALA A 59 -4.97 -15.94 4.08
N ILE A 60 -5.05 -16.50 5.29
CA ILE A 60 -4.75 -15.79 6.53
C ILE A 60 -3.38 -16.26 6.99
N THR A 61 -2.55 -15.32 7.41
CA THR A 61 -1.24 -15.59 8.02
C THR A 61 -1.06 -14.72 9.27
N HIS A 62 -0.09 -15.09 10.10
CA HIS A 62 0.23 -14.37 11.30
C HIS A 62 1.68 -13.89 11.30
N PHE A 63 1.90 -12.80 12.02
CA PHE A 63 3.23 -12.37 12.39
C PHE A 63 3.23 -11.91 13.85
N TYR A 64 4.31 -12.24 14.53
CA TYR A 64 4.57 -11.80 15.88
C TYR A 64 5.35 -10.49 15.85
N ALA A 65 4.89 -9.46 16.56
CA ALA A 65 5.60 -8.19 16.66
C ALA A 65 5.67 -7.72 18.11
N CYS A 66 6.78 -7.07 18.47
CA CYS A 66 6.96 -6.48 19.79
C CYS A 66 7.40 -5.02 19.69
N ILE A 67 6.97 -4.24 20.68
CA ILE A 67 7.36 -2.84 20.79
C ILE A 67 8.82 -2.66 21.21
N ASN A 68 9.44 -3.69 21.78
CA ASN A 68 10.85 -3.69 22.16
C ASN A 68 11.65 -4.64 21.28
N ALA A 69 12.94 -4.35 21.13
CA ALA A 69 13.89 -5.26 20.49
C ALA A 69 14.05 -6.57 21.29
N ASP A 70 14.69 -7.56 20.68
CA ASP A 70 14.94 -8.90 21.21
C ASP A 70 13.65 -9.67 21.57
N PHE A 71 12.53 -9.38 20.92
CA PHE A 71 11.21 -9.96 21.23
C PHE A 71 10.80 -9.78 22.71
N LYS A 72 11.20 -8.67 23.31
CA LYS A 72 10.81 -8.33 24.69
C LYS A 72 9.39 -7.74 24.72
N PRO A 73 8.60 -8.00 25.77
CA PRO A 73 7.25 -7.48 25.90
C PRO A 73 7.23 -5.94 25.90
N ALA A 74 6.18 -5.27 25.43
CA ALA A 74 4.89 -5.83 25.00
C ALA A 74 4.92 -6.40 23.58
N CYS A 75 4.33 -7.58 23.39
CA CYS A 75 4.28 -8.30 22.13
C CYS A 75 2.86 -8.73 21.79
N GLN A 76 2.57 -8.84 20.50
CA GLN A 76 1.27 -9.29 20.00
C GLN A 76 1.44 -10.12 18.73
N ASN A 77 0.61 -11.14 18.59
CA ASN A 77 0.47 -11.88 17.36
C ASN A 77 -0.65 -11.23 16.53
N PHE A 78 -0.31 -10.77 15.34
CA PHE A 78 -1.25 -10.11 14.42
C PHE A 78 -1.72 -11.09 13.36
N GLU A 79 -3.02 -11.12 13.14
CA GLU A 79 -3.63 -11.86 12.04
C GLU A 79 -3.81 -10.92 10.84
N VAL A 80 -3.27 -11.31 9.68
CA VAL A 80 -3.38 -10.53 8.44
C VAL A 80 -3.75 -11.40 7.26
N ASN A 81 -4.47 -10.80 6.31
CA ASN A 81 -4.74 -11.42 5.04
C ASN A 81 -3.48 -11.42 4.18
N THR A 82 -3.07 -12.59 3.68
CA THR A 82 -2.00 -12.77 2.71
C THR A 82 -2.20 -11.85 1.51
N GLY A 83 -1.15 -11.10 1.17
CA GLY A 83 -1.16 -10.10 0.09
C GLY A 83 -1.91 -8.81 0.41
N GLY A 84 -2.59 -8.72 1.57
CA GLY A 84 -3.22 -7.50 2.07
C GLY A 84 -2.24 -6.56 2.74
N CYS A 85 -2.49 -5.26 2.62
CA CYS A 85 -1.79 -4.25 3.40
C CYS A 85 -2.54 -4.04 4.72
N TYR A 86 -1.83 -4.16 5.84
CA TYR A 86 -2.34 -3.90 7.18
C TYR A 86 -1.70 -2.64 7.74
N ASN A 87 -2.52 -1.69 8.16
CA ASN A 87 -2.06 -0.46 8.81
C ASN A 87 -2.05 -0.66 10.32
N PHE A 88 -0.94 -0.32 10.97
CA PHE A 88 -0.88 -0.34 12.42
C PHE A 88 -1.76 0.77 13.00
N GLN A 89 -2.34 0.51 14.17
CA GLN A 89 -3.28 1.43 14.83
C GLN A 89 -2.92 1.57 16.31
N GLY A 90 -3.20 2.74 16.87
CA GLY A 90 -2.96 3.04 18.28
C GLY A 90 -1.49 2.90 18.65
N ASN A 91 -1.21 2.21 19.76
CA ASN A 91 0.13 2.08 20.34
C ASN A 91 1.11 1.21 19.51
N TRP A 92 0.67 0.65 18.38
CA TRP A 92 1.50 -0.16 17.50
C TRP A 92 2.06 0.62 16.33
N ASN A 93 1.45 1.75 15.98
CA ASN A 93 1.98 2.62 14.94
C ASN A 93 3.26 3.29 15.46
N ASP A 94 4.33 3.22 14.67
CA ASP A 94 5.62 3.83 15.01
C ASP A 94 6.18 3.34 16.36
N ALA A 95 5.93 2.08 16.72
CA ALA A 95 6.35 1.52 18.00
C ALA A 95 7.02 0.15 17.88
N ILE A 96 7.00 -0.48 16.70
CA ILE A 96 7.51 -1.84 16.53
C ILE A 96 9.04 -1.80 16.43
N SER A 97 9.69 -2.60 17.28
CA SER A 97 11.14 -2.74 17.33
C SER A 97 11.62 -4.16 16.99
N SER A 98 10.74 -5.16 17.01
CA SER A 98 11.05 -6.52 16.52
C SER A 98 9.85 -7.21 15.88
N ILE A 99 10.11 -8.07 14.90
CA ILE A 99 9.09 -8.77 14.12
C ILE A 99 9.53 -10.17 13.72
N GLY A 100 8.63 -11.14 13.81
CA GLY A 100 8.83 -12.55 13.50
C GLY A 100 7.62 -13.11 12.75
N PRO A 101 7.67 -13.22 11.42
CA PRO A 101 6.58 -13.82 10.66
C PRO A 101 6.56 -15.34 10.82
N ASP A 102 5.38 -15.94 10.64
CA ASP A 102 5.22 -17.38 10.68
C ASP A 102 6.03 -18.10 9.58
N LYS A 103 6.35 -19.37 9.82
CA LYS A 103 7.08 -20.21 8.85
C LYS A 103 6.32 -20.29 7.53
N GLY A 104 7.04 -20.00 6.44
CA GLY A 104 6.47 -19.99 5.09
C GLY A 104 5.81 -18.67 4.69
N THR A 105 5.84 -17.65 5.56
CA THR A 105 5.36 -16.29 5.27
C THR A 105 6.53 -15.34 5.12
N THR A 106 6.43 -14.43 4.15
CA THR A 106 7.38 -13.33 3.95
C THR A 106 6.65 -12.00 4.17
N CYS A 107 7.14 -11.18 5.09
CA CYS A 107 6.58 -9.87 5.38
C CYS A 107 7.47 -8.74 4.85
N THR A 108 6.83 -7.61 4.54
CA THR A 108 7.47 -6.33 4.25
C THR A 108 6.85 -5.28 5.16
N LEU A 109 7.71 -4.61 5.93
CA LEU A 109 7.34 -3.47 6.77
C LEU A 109 7.53 -2.17 6.01
N TRP A 110 6.65 -1.20 6.23
CA TRP A 110 6.63 0.09 5.56
C TRP A 110 6.54 1.23 6.58
N TYR A 111 7.25 2.31 6.25
CA TYR A 111 7.40 3.48 7.09
C TYR A 111 6.09 4.27 7.15
N ASP A 112 5.41 4.38 6.00
CA ASP A 112 4.13 5.05 5.91
C ASP A 112 2.98 4.03 5.95
N SER A 113 1.78 4.55 6.17
CA SER A 113 0.55 3.77 6.00
C SER A 113 0.35 3.35 4.53
N ASN A 114 -0.55 2.38 4.33
CA ASN A 114 -0.96 1.85 3.03
C ASN A 114 0.19 1.23 2.23
N CYS A 115 1.19 0.66 2.90
CA CYS A 115 2.31 -0.05 2.32
C CYS A 115 3.08 0.81 1.32
N SER A 116 3.46 2.01 1.79
CA SER A 116 4.14 3.03 1.00
C SER A 116 5.37 3.59 1.71
N GLY A 117 6.21 4.30 0.96
CA GLY A 117 7.42 4.92 1.48
C GLY A 117 8.60 3.96 1.65
N ARG A 118 9.44 4.24 2.65
CA ARG A 118 10.62 3.43 2.96
C ARG A 118 10.20 2.08 3.54
N SER A 119 10.87 0.99 3.15
CA SER A 119 10.47 -0.36 3.56
C SER A 119 11.63 -1.26 3.97
N VAL A 120 11.34 -2.22 4.84
CA VAL A 120 12.18 -3.39 5.12
C VAL A 120 11.50 -4.62 4.50
N VAL A 121 12.14 -5.18 3.47
CA VAL A 121 11.62 -6.31 2.67
C VAL A 121 12.25 -7.63 3.10
N ASN A 122 11.70 -8.76 2.61
CA ASN A 122 12.22 -10.11 2.82
C ASN A 122 12.35 -10.51 4.30
N ILE A 123 11.43 -10.06 5.14
CA ILE A 123 11.35 -10.49 6.53
C ILE A 123 10.75 -11.90 6.51
N ILE A 124 11.56 -12.90 6.80
CA ILE A 124 11.18 -14.31 6.86
C ILE A 124 11.49 -14.88 8.25
N ASN A 125 10.85 -15.98 8.64
CA ASN A 125 11.16 -16.67 9.90
C ASN A 125 12.68 -16.94 10.02
N PRO A 126 13.36 -16.60 11.14
CA PRO A 126 12.80 -16.22 12.46
C PRO A 126 12.46 -14.74 12.63
N GLY A 127 12.66 -13.92 11.61
CA GLY A 127 12.38 -12.49 11.61
C GLY A 127 13.58 -11.61 11.96
N ILE A 128 13.28 -10.38 12.36
CA ILE A 128 14.25 -9.35 12.76
C ILE A 128 14.07 -9.08 14.25
N TRP A 129 15.11 -9.38 15.02
CA TRP A 129 15.17 -9.15 16.46
C TRP A 129 15.31 -7.68 16.85
N ASN A 130 15.83 -6.83 15.97
CA ASN A 130 16.09 -5.42 16.24
C ASN A 130 15.98 -4.64 14.93
N LEU A 131 14.87 -3.92 14.75
CA LEU A 131 14.66 -3.07 13.59
C LEU A 131 15.58 -1.84 13.60
N GLY A 132 16.18 -1.50 14.74
CA GLY A 132 17.22 -0.48 14.86
C GLY A 132 18.45 -0.75 13.98
N ASP A 133 18.81 -2.02 13.76
CA ASP A 133 19.94 -2.39 12.89
C ASP A 133 19.70 -1.98 11.43
N PHE A 134 18.42 -1.76 11.05
CA PHE A 134 17.97 -1.33 9.74
C PHE A 134 17.54 0.15 9.70
N ASN A 135 17.82 0.91 10.78
CA ASN A 135 17.33 2.26 10.98
C ASN A 135 15.79 2.37 10.84
N PHE A 136 15.10 1.33 11.31
CA PHE A 136 13.65 1.14 11.18
C PHE A 136 12.95 0.90 12.53
N ASN A 137 13.61 1.26 13.62
CA ASN A 137 13.03 1.18 14.96
C ASN A 137 11.91 2.20 15.13
N ASP A 138 10.78 1.80 15.71
CA ASP A 138 9.70 2.71 16.14
C ASP A 138 9.21 3.65 15.03
N VAL A 139 9.16 3.13 13.79
CA VAL A 139 8.73 3.92 12.61
C VAL A 139 7.87 3.11 11.65
N ALA A 140 7.50 1.89 12.01
CA ALA A 140 6.64 1.06 11.18
C ALA A 140 5.18 1.53 11.28
N SER A 141 4.58 1.88 10.15
CA SER A 141 3.15 2.26 10.08
C SER A 141 2.29 1.26 9.30
N SER A 142 2.89 0.41 8.45
CA SER A 142 2.14 -0.67 7.81
C SER A 142 2.97 -1.90 7.47
N VAL A 143 2.30 -3.02 7.22
CA VAL A 143 2.92 -4.31 6.91
C VAL A 143 2.10 -5.06 5.86
N LYS A 144 2.80 -5.81 5.01
CA LYS A 144 2.21 -6.75 4.07
C LYS A 144 2.93 -8.07 4.15
N CYS A 145 2.17 -9.15 4.34
CA CYS A 145 2.71 -10.50 4.43
C CYS A 145 2.15 -11.36 3.29
N VAL A 146 3.01 -12.18 2.67
CA VAL A 146 2.69 -13.08 1.55
C VAL A 146 3.16 -14.50 1.81
#